data_AF-A0A9D6UAY6-F1
#
_entry.id   AF-A0A9D6UAY6-F1
#
_cell.length_a   1.000
_cell.length_b   1.000
_cell.length_c   1.000
_cell.angle_alpha   90.00
_cell.angle_beta   90.00
_cell.angle_gamma   90.00
#
_symmetry.space_group_name_H-M   'P 1'
#
loop_
_entity.id
_entity.type
_entity.pdbx_description
1 polymer ?
#
loop_
_entity_poly.entity_id
_entity_poly.type
_entity_poly.pdbx_seq_one_letter_code
_entity_poly.pdbx_strand_id
1 'polypeptide(L)'
;MASIFSKIVKGEIPCYKIYETENYLAFLDVSPLAQGHTLVIPKKETDYIFDLEDEEFSGLQLFSKKIARAIREAIPCKRIGVAVIGLEVPHAHIHLIPLNNVSDINFSRPKLNLSKEELEATAKKIREQLR
;
A
#
# COMPACT_ATOMS: atom_id res chain seq x y z
N MET A 1 -12.10 -10.33 -15.10
CA MET A 1 -10.89 -9.89 -15.83
C MET A 1 -9.84 -9.63 -14.77
N ALA A 2 -8.61 -10.15 -14.88
CA ALA A 2 -7.63 -10.02 -13.81
C ALA A 2 -7.26 -8.54 -13.58
N SER A 3 -7.37 -8.07 -12.34
CA SER A 3 -7.02 -6.68 -11.98
C SER A 3 -5.54 -6.37 -12.24
N ILE A 4 -5.20 -5.08 -12.30
CA ILE A 4 -3.79 -4.66 -12.43
C ILE A 4 -2.92 -5.20 -11.29
N PHE A 5 -3.48 -5.37 -10.09
CA PHE A 5 -2.78 -5.96 -8.96
C PHE A 5 -2.51 -7.45 -9.15
N SER A 6 -3.43 -8.20 -9.76
CA SER A 6 -3.19 -9.61 -10.11
C SER A 6 -2.02 -9.76 -11.10
N LYS A 7 -1.84 -8.80 -12.01
CA LYS A 7 -0.66 -8.77 -12.91
C LYS A 7 0.63 -8.45 -12.15
N ILE A 8 0.59 -7.54 -11.19
CA ILE A 8 1.74 -7.24 -10.30
C ILE A 8 2.12 -8.49 -9.48
N VAL A 9 1.13 -9.18 -8.90
CA VAL A 9 1.33 -10.41 -8.11
C VAL A 9 1.98 -11.51 -8.94
N LYS A 10 1.60 -11.65 -10.22
CA LYS A 10 2.20 -12.59 -11.16
C LYS A 10 3.57 -12.15 -11.70
N GLY A 11 4.02 -10.94 -11.40
CA GLY A 11 5.26 -10.37 -11.93
C GLY A 11 5.19 -9.93 -13.40
N GLU A 12 3.99 -9.84 -13.97
CA GLU A 12 3.77 -9.38 -15.35
C GLU A 12 4.00 -7.86 -15.48
N ILE A 13 3.78 -7.10 -14.41
CA ILE A 13 4.00 -5.65 -14.33
C ILE A 13 4.91 -5.35 -13.12
N PRO A 14 5.94 -4.50 -13.26
CA PRO A 14 6.79 -4.14 -12.14
C PRO A 14 6.06 -3.30 -11.09
N CYS A 15 6.52 -3.37 -9.85
CA CYS A 15 6.08 -2.50 -8.76
C CYS A 15 7.25 -2.12 -7.86
N TYR A 16 7.09 -1.03 -7.12
CA TYR A 16 8.02 -0.65 -6.05
C TYR A 16 7.71 -1.44 -4.79
N LYS A 17 8.06 -2.73 -4.82
CA LYS A 17 7.80 -3.71 -3.77
C LYS A 17 8.44 -3.30 -2.44
N ILE A 18 7.66 -3.28 -1.37
CA ILE A 18 8.15 -3.06 -0.01
C ILE A 18 8.38 -4.41 0.67
N TYR A 19 7.37 -5.27 0.69
CA TYR A 19 7.43 -6.55 1.37
C TYR A 19 6.42 -7.53 0.77
N GLU A 20 6.74 -8.81 0.86
CA GLU A 20 5.93 -9.88 0.31
C GLU A 20 5.98 -11.08 1.25
N THR A 21 4.83 -11.71 1.43
CA THR A 21 4.69 -13.00 2.12
C THR A 21 4.08 -14.01 1.16
N GLU A 22 3.73 -15.19 1.62
CA GLU A 22 2.95 -16.15 0.83
C GLU A 22 1.60 -15.55 0.39
N ASN A 23 0.89 -14.87 1.30
CA ASN A 23 -0.49 -14.46 1.10
C ASN A 23 -0.69 -12.97 0.79
N TYR A 24 0.28 -12.11 1.15
CA TYR A 24 0.12 -10.65 1.08
C TYR A 24 1.29 -9.97 0.38
N LEU A 25 1.01 -8.82 -0.23
CA LEU A 25 1.98 -7.98 -0.92
C LEU A 25 1.77 -6.51 -0.53
N ALA A 26 2.87 -5.80 -0.28
CA ALA A 26 2.88 -4.36 -0.06
C ALA A 26 3.83 -3.68 -1.05
N PHE A 27 3.36 -2.60 -1.69
CA PHE A 27 4.13 -1.83 -2.68
C PHE A 27 3.67 -0.38 -2.70
N LEU A 28 4.53 0.53 -3.18
CA LEU A 28 4.17 1.94 -3.27
C LEU A 28 3.09 2.19 -4.32
N ASP A 29 2.21 3.13 -4.00
CA ASP A 29 1.33 3.75 -4.99
C ASP A 29 2.18 4.64 -5.92
N VAL A 30 1.98 4.51 -7.24
CA VAL A 30 2.68 5.30 -8.26
C VAL A 30 2.09 6.70 -8.43
N SER A 31 0.89 6.96 -7.92
CA SER A 31 0.24 8.28 -7.86
C SER A 31 -0.03 8.68 -6.40
N PRO A 32 1.03 8.84 -5.58
CA PRO A 32 0.87 8.89 -4.14
C PRO A 32 0.30 10.23 -3.63
N LEU A 33 -0.50 10.18 -2.56
CA LEU A 33 -0.91 11.39 -1.83
C LEU A 33 0.24 11.98 -1.02
N ALA A 34 1.11 11.13 -0.48
CA ALA A 34 2.28 11.52 0.30
C ALA A 34 3.44 10.56 -0.01
N GLN A 35 4.68 11.00 0.14
CA GLN A 35 5.82 10.09 0.03
C GLN A 35 5.64 8.94 1.03
N GLY A 36 5.80 7.70 0.57
CA GLY A 36 5.55 6.49 1.36
C GLY A 36 4.10 5.98 1.33
N HIS A 37 3.20 6.60 0.56
CA HIS A 37 1.87 6.06 0.30
C HIS A 37 1.99 4.63 -0.27
N THR A 38 1.48 3.67 0.48
CA THR A 38 1.66 2.23 0.23
C THR A 38 0.31 1.56 0.11
N LEU A 39 0.19 0.67 -0.88
CA LEU A 39 -0.94 -0.22 -1.06
C LEU A 39 -0.59 -1.58 -0.46
N VAL A 40 -1.52 -2.13 0.32
CA VAL A 40 -1.41 -3.45 0.93
C VAL A 40 -2.55 -4.31 0.44
N ILE A 41 -2.21 -5.45 -0.16
CA ILE A 41 -3.17 -6.34 -0.85
C ILE A 41 -3.02 -7.80 -0.41
N PRO A 42 -4.10 -8.60 -0.43
CA PRO A 42 -3.97 -10.04 -0.56
C PRO A 42 -3.44 -10.40 -1.96
N LYS A 43 -2.79 -11.55 -2.10
CA LYS A 43 -2.39 -12.07 -3.41
C LYS A 43 -3.55 -12.74 -4.14
N LYS A 44 -4.46 -13.35 -3.38
CA LYS A 44 -5.72 -13.88 -3.89
C LYS A 44 -6.63 -12.70 -4.21
N GLU A 45 -7.05 -12.61 -5.47
CA GLU A 45 -7.95 -11.57 -5.94
C GLU A 45 -9.35 -11.76 -5.35
N THR A 46 -9.74 -10.82 -4.49
CA THR A 46 -11.11 -10.62 -4.00
C THR A 46 -11.41 -9.14 -4.21
N ASP A 47 -12.58 -8.79 -4.71
CA ASP A 47 -12.88 -7.42 -5.18
C ASP A 47 -12.79 -6.38 -4.05
N TYR A 48 -13.57 -6.59 -2.98
CA TYR A 48 -13.66 -5.65 -1.88
C TYR A 48 -13.19 -6.24 -0.55
N ILE A 49 -12.73 -5.37 0.36
CA ILE A 49 -12.12 -5.80 1.62
C ILE A 49 -13.12 -6.55 2.53
N PHE A 50 -14.40 -6.22 2.47
CA PHE A 50 -15.44 -6.85 3.28
C PHE A 50 -16.05 -8.10 2.63
N ASP A 51 -15.56 -8.48 1.45
CA ASP A 51 -15.86 -9.77 0.83
C ASP A 51 -14.79 -10.83 1.17
N LEU A 52 -13.75 -10.44 1.92
CA LEU A 52 -12.72 -11.36 2.42
C LEU A 52 -13.29 -12.20 3.56
N GLU A 53 -12.87 -13.47 3.61
CA GLU A 53 -13.09 -14.32 4.79
C GLU A 53 -12.37 -13.75 6.02
N ASP A 54 -12.84 -14.09 7.22
CA ASP A 54 -12.36 -13.50 8.48
C ASP A 54 -10.84 -13.66 8.69
N GLU A 55 -10.27 -14.81 8.32
CA GLU A 55 -8.83 -15.06 8.40
C GLU A 55 -8.03 -14.20 7.40
N GLU A 56 -8.55 -14.02 6.19
CA GLU A 56 -7.90 -13.19 5.16
C GLU A 56 -7.97 -11.70 5.53
N PHE A 57 -9.14 -11.24 6.00
CA PHE A 57 -9.33 -9.87 6.48
C PHE A 57 -8.41 -9.55 7.66
N SER A 58 -8.42 -10.41 8.69
CA SER A 58 -7.60 -10.19 9.89
C SER A 58 -6.10 -10.28 9.57
N GLY A 59 -5.69 -11.21 8.72
CA GLY A 59 -4.31 -11.32 8.26
C GLY A 59 -3.85 -10.10 7.45
N LEU A 60 -4.70 -9.56 6.57
CA LEU A 60 -4.42 -8.33 5.81
C LEU A 60 -4.22 -7.13 6.75
N GLN A 61 -5.02 -7.01 7.82
CA GLN A 61 -4.88 -5.94 8.81
C GLN A 61 -3.58 -6.07 9.63
N LEU A 62 -3.22 -7.30 10.05
CA LEU A 62 -1.97 -7.56 10.76
C LEU A 62 -0.74 -7.27 9.88
N PHE A 63 -0.81 -7.66 8.61
CA PHE A 63 0.21 -7.35 7.63
C PHE A 63 0.31 -5.84 7.42
N SER A 64 -0.81 -5.14 7.23
CA SER A 64 -0.88 -3.68 7.11
C SER A 64 -0.26 -2.97 8.32
N LYS A 65 -0.52 -3.45 9.54
CA LYS A 65 0.09 -2.94 10.77
C LYS A 65 1.62 -3.07 10.75
N LYS A 66 2.17 -4.20 10.26
CA LYS A 66 3.63 -4.37 10.11
C LYS A 66 4.19 -3.33 9.15
N ILE A 67 3.55 -3.15 7.99
CA ILE A 67 4.00 -2.19 6.97
C ILE A 67 3.89 -0.75 7.46
N ALA A 68 2.79 -0.37 8.12
CA ALA A 68 2.60 0.97 8.68
C ALA A 68 3.71 1.35 9.67
N ARG A 69 4.18 0.41 10.50
CA ARG A 69 5.31 0.65 11.41
C ARG A 69 6.59 0.95 10.63
N ALA A 70 6.90 0.14 9.62
CA ALA A 70 8.07 0.37 8.78
C ALA A 70 8.02 1.71 8.03
N ILE A 71 6.86 2.10 7.50
CA ILE A 71 6.67 3.40 6.85
C ILE A 71 6.95 4.54 7.84
N ARG A 72 6.41 4.45 9.06
CA ARG A 72 6.58 5.50 10.08
C ARG A 72 8.04 5.70 10.49
N GLU A 73 8.82 4.63 10.58
CA GLU A 73 10.26 4.73 10.90
C GLU A 73 11.05 5.30 9.72
N ALA A 74 10.66 4.99 8.48
CA ALA A 74 11.36 5.44 7.28
C ALA A 74 11.00 6.88 6.84
N ILE A 75 9.77 7.30 7.10
CA ILE A 75 9.20 8.57 6.59
C ILE A 75 8.69 9.40 7.78
N PRO A 76 9.32 10.56 8.06
CA PRO A 76 8.88 11.45 9.13
C PRO A 76 7.40 11.87 8.98
N CYS A 77 6.57 11.42 9.91
CA CYS A 77 5.15 11.77 9.97
C CYS A 77 4.61 11.64 11.40
N LYS A 78 3.46 12.27 11.68
CA LYS A 78 2.82 12.17 13.00
C LYS A 78 2.09 10.85 13.20
N ARG A 79 1.42 10.35 12.15
CA ARG A 79 0.62 9.12 12.14
C ARG A 79 0.64 8.49 10.75
N ILE A 80 0.26 7.21 10.68
CA ILE A 80 -0.11 6.55 9.43
C ILE A 80 -1.63 6.48 9.36
N GLY A 81 -2.19 7.07 8.32
CA GLY A 81 -3.58 6.98 7.94
C GLY A 81 -3.88 5.66 7.27
N VAL A 82 -5.10 5.17 7.48
CA VAL A 82 -5.65 3.99 6.83
C VAL A 82 -6.88 4.43 6.06
N ALA A 83 -6.97 4.06 4.78
CA ALA A 83 -8.16 4.27 3.97
C ALA A 83 -8.44 3.03 3.11
N VAL A 84 -9.72 2.76 2.88
CA VAL A 84 -10.21 1.77 1.93
C VAL A 84 -11.27 2.46 1.08
N ILE A 85 -11.09 2.43 -0.24
CA ILE A 85 -12.03 3.05 -1.19
C ILE A 85 -12.58 1.99 -2.14
N GLY A 86 -11.71 1.25 -2.84
CA GLY A 86 -12.11 0.12 -3.69
C GLY A 86 -12.77 0.48 -5.02
N LEU A 87 -12.90 1.78 -5.35
CA LEU A 87 -13.60 2.22 -6.57
C LEU A 87 -12.72 2.22 -7.83
N GLU A 88 -11.40 2.26 -7.70
CA GLU A 88 -10.47 2.40 -8.83
C GLU A 88 -9.97 1.04 -9.35
N VAL A 89 -9.59 0.15 -8.43
CA VAL A 89 -9.10 -1.19 -8.75
C VAL A 89 -9.94 -2.21 -7.99
N PRO A 90 -10.64 -3.13 -8.69
CA PRO A 90 -11.53 -4.12 -8.09
C PRO A 90 -10.72 -5.30 -7.54
N HIS A 91 -9.92 -5.02 -6.52
CA HIS A 91 -9.11 -5.98 -5.78
C HIS A 91 -8.82 -5.35 -4.41
N ALA A 92 -9.23 -6.00 -3.32
CA ALA A 92 -9.13 -5.53 -1.95
C ALA A 92 -7.76 -4.94 -1.64
N HIS A 93 -7.72 -3.69 -1.20
CA HIS A 93 -6.49 -3.00 -0.88
C HIS A 93 -6.69 -1.99 0.24
N ILE A 94 -5.68 -1.89 1.11
CA ILE A 94 -5.59 -0.87 2.15
C ILE A 94 -4.55 0.17 1.72
N HIS A 95 -4.94 1.43 1.76
CA HIS A 95 -4.03 2.56 1.65
C HIS A 95 -3.41 2.87 3.02
N LEU A 96 -2.08 2.90 3.07
CA LEU A 96 -1.31 3.39 4.21
C LEU A 96 -0.63 4.71 3.82
N ILE A 97 -1.03 5.81 4.45
CA ILE A 97 -0.61 7.16 4.05
C ILE A 97 0.05 7.87 5.24
N PRO A 98 1.31 8.34 5.12
CA PRO A 98 1.91 9.22 6.14
C PRO A 98 1.13 10.53 6.30
N LEU A 99 0.75 10.87 7.54
CA LEU A 99 -0.08 12.04 7.84
C LEU A 99 0.64 13.03 8.76
N ASN A 100 0.45 14.31 8.47
CA ASN A 100 0.83 15.44 9.32
C ASN A 100 -0.37 16.31 9.70
N ASN A 101 -1.43 16.28 8.88
CA ASN A 101 -2.70 17.00 9.04
C ASN A 101 -3.89 16.11 8.68
N VAL A 102 -5.09 16.45 9.16
CA VAL A 102 -6.33 15.68 8.87
C VAL A 102 -6.66 15.66 7.37
N SER A 103 -6.36 16.76 6.66
CA SER A 103 -6.60 16.90 5.22
C SER A 103 -5.67 16.06 4.33
N ASP A 104 -4.74 15.30 4.91
CA ASP A 104 -3.77 14.54 4.13
C ASP A 104 -4.35 13.31 3.42
N ILE A 105 -5.44 12.76 3.95
CA ILE A 105 -6.25 11.74 3.24
C ILE A 105 -7.34 12.44 2.43
N ASN A 106 -6.97 13.06 1.32
CA ASN A 106 -7.91 13.65 0.38
C ASN A 106 -7.55 13.23 -1.04
N PHE A 107 -8.26 12.24 -1.57
CA PHE A 107 -8.03 11.67 -2.91
C PHE A 107 -8.43 12.60 -4.06
N SER A 108 -9.18 13.68 -3.78
CA SER A 108 -9.48 14.72 -4.76
C SER A 108 -8.33 15.70 -4.97
N ARG A 109 -7.33 15.73 -4.07
CA ARG A 109 -6.16 16.62 -4.23
C ARG A 109 -5.24 16.15 -5.36
N PRO A 110 -4.41 17.04 -5.92
CA PRO A 110 -3.35 16.65 -6.84
C PRO A 110 -2.39 15.65 -6.17
N LYS A 111 -2.01 14.62 -6.92
CA LYS A 111 -1.12 13.55 -6.45
C LYS A 111 0.31 14.04 -6.63
N LEU A 112 1.23 13.55 -5.82
CA LEU A 112 2.64 13.85 -6.01
C LEU A 112 3.13 13.17 -7.29
N ASN A 113 4.00 13.86 -8.03
CA ASN A 113 4.69 13.29 -9.19
C ASN A 113 6.14 13.01 -8.78
N LEU A 114 6.37 11.81 -8.23
CA LEU A 114 7.70 11.37 -7.79
C LEU A 114 8.41 10.64 -8.92
N SER A 115 9.71 10.88 -9.06
CA SER A 115 10.54 10.17 -10.03
C SER A 115 10.65 8.68 -9.69
N LYS A 116 11.06 7.88 -10.67
CA LYS A 116 11.34 6.45 -10.45
C LYS A 116 12.39 6.26 -9.35
N GLU A 117 13.45 7.07 -9.38
CA GLU A 117 14.54 7.03 -8.41
C GLU A 117 14.04 7.38 -6.99
N GLU A 118 13.12 8.35 -6.87
CA GLU A 118 12.52 8.72 -5.59
C GLU A 118 11.63 7.59 -5.03
N LEU A 119 10.86 6.92 -5.89
CA LEU A 119 10.03 5.78 -5.51
C LEU A 119 10.88 4.57 -5.11
N GLU A 120 11.93 4.25 -5.86
CA GLU A 120 12.87 3.17 -5.53
C GLU A 120 13.58 3.43 -4.20
N ALA A 121 14.09 4.65 -4.01
CA ALA A 121 14.74 5.05 -2.76
C ALA A 121 13.76 4.99 -1.57
N THR A 122 12.51 5.42 -1.78
CA THR A 122 11.45 5.36 -0.75
C THR A 122 11.13 3.92 -0.38
N ALA A 123 10.91 3.04 -1.37
CA ALA A 123 10.63 1.62 -1.12
C ALA A 123 11.79 0.93 -0.39
N LYS A 124 13.04 1.25 -0.77
CA LYS A 124 14.24 0.74 -0.10
C LYS A 124 14.30 1.17 1.36
N LYS A 125 14.11 2.48 1.65
CA LYS A 125 14.11 3.01 3.03
C LYS A 125 13.08 2.31 3.91
N ILE A 126 11.86 2.11 3.40
CA ILE A 126 10.80 1.40 4.14
C ILE A 126 11.18 -0.06 4.36
N ARG A 127 11.73 -0.74 3.34
CA ARG A 127 12.15 -2.14 3.44
C ARG A 127 13.21 -2.36 4.52
N GLU A 128 14.15 -1.43 4.67
CA GLU A 128 15.21 -1.49 5.70
C GLU A 128 14.66 -1.43 7.13
N GLN A 129 13.43 -0.95 7.33
CA GLN A 129 12.77 -0.92 8.65
C GLN A 129 11.96 -2.18 8.97
N LEU A 130 11.85 -3.11 8.03
CA LEU A 130 11.19 -4.40 8.23
C LEU A 130 12.18 -5.37 8.88
N ARG A 131 12.18 -5.37 10.22
CA ARG A 131 12.81 -6.41 11.02
C ARG A 131 11.94 -7.67 11.10
#